data_AF-A0A2W5D9H8-F1
#
_entry.id   AF-A0A2W5D9H8-F1
#
_cell.length_a   1.000
_cell.length_b   1.000
_cell.length_c   1.000
_cell.angle_alpha   90.00
_cell.angle_beta   90.00
_cell.angle_gamma   90.00
#
_symmetry.space_group_name_H-M   'P 1'
#
loop_
_entity.id
_entity.type
_entity.pdbx_description
1 polymer ?
#
loop_
_entity_poly.entity_id
_entity_poly.type
_entity_poly.pdbx_seq_one_letter_code
_entity_poly.pdbx_strand_id
1 'polypeptide(L)'
;MPHSAPSASADYAPIVFGVKAPRLLGALPDGRGQLWSADVKAVRPGLFCKVFAGVLFVESDGTAYAVGMEAPDGRSAMLKDDWATLQQGFILFLREQTRVDKDALGVFAPVFDGVDYGCEGSATAAYVAVRDVELRLGVGYETADGEYELVGIGRSADWVANARMTLPFDELSSA
;
A
#
# COMPACT_ATOMS: atom_id res chain seq x y z
N MET A 1 -36.55 20.99 -8.13
CA MET A 1 -35.31 20.61 -7.43
C MET A 1 -34.66 19.53 -8.26
N PRO A 2 -33.64 19.80 -9.08
CA PRO A 2 -32.94 18.72 -9.76
C PRO A 2 -32.07 18.00 -8.71
N HIS A 3 -32.31 16.70 -8.56
CA HIS A 3 -31.44 15.80 -7.83
C HIS A 3 -30.20 15.62 -8.72
N SER A 4 -29.08 16.22 -8.35
CA SER A 4 -27.82 15.98 -9.03
C SER A 4 -27.51 14.50 -8.91
N ALA A 5 -27.48 13.78 -10.04
CA ALA A 5 -26.96 12.43 -10.07
C ALA A 5 -25.52 12.45 -9.56
N PRO A 6 -25.09 11.48 -8.73
CA PRO A 6 -23.66 11.31 -8.45
C PRO A 6 -22.95 11.17 -9.80
N SER A 7 -21.95 12.02 -10.04
CA SER A 7 -21.16 11.91 -11.26
C SER A 7 -20.44 10.56 -11.23
N ALA A 8 -20.67 9.71 -12.24
CA ALA A 8 -20.01 8.42 -12.39
C ALA A 8 -18.46 8.50 -12.36
N SER A 9 -17.88 9.71 -12.42
CA SER A 9 -16.45 9.97 -12.24
C SER A 9 -15.94 9.84 -10.80
N ALA A 10 -16.81 9.94 -9.78
CA ALA A 10 -16.41 9.81 -8.37
C ALA A 10 -16.20 8.34 -7.97
N ASP A 11 -16.92 7.42 -8.61
CA ASP A 11 -16.90 5.99 -8.24
C ASP A 11 -15.59 5.27 -8.63
N TYR A 12 -14.77 5.89 -9.48
CA TYR A 12 -13.55 5.28 -10.05
C TYR A 12 -12.30 6.14 -9.90
N ALA A 13 -12.34 7.19 -9.06
CA ALA A 13 -11.12 7.94 -8.77
C ALA A 13 -10.06 6.99 -8.17
N PRO A 14 -8.81 7.02 -8.65
CA PRO A 14 -7.76 6.16 -8.12
C PRO A 14 -7.52 6.52 -6.66
N ILE A 15 -7.27 5.49 -5.84
CA ILE A 15 -6.89 5.68 -4.46
C ILE A 15 -5.48 6.27 -4.35
N VAL A 16 -5.28 7.17 -3.39
CA VAL A 16 -4.00 7.81 -3.11
C VAL A 16 -3.60 7.59 -1.65
N PHE A 17 -2.30 7.50 -1.41
CA PHE A 17 -1.74 7.21 -0.10
C PHE A 17 -0.82 8.33 0.37
N GLY A 18 -1.01 8.76 1.61
CA GLY A 18 -0.10 9.63 2.34
C GLY A 18 0.50 8.89 3.53
N VAL A 19 1.76 9.14 3.85
CA VAL A 19 2.43 8.55 5.02
C VAL A 19 3.03 9.66 5.88
N LYS A 20 3.09 9.45 7.19
CA LYS A 20 3.84 10.33 8.09
C LYS A 20 4.48 9.60 9.26
N ALA A 21 5.41 10.31 9.90
CA ALA A 21 6.07 9.93 11.14
C ALA A 21 6.66 8.50 11.13
N PRO A 22 7.50 8.13 10.13
CA PRO A 22 8.21 6.85 10.18
C PRO A 22 9.13 6.79 11.39
N ARG A 23 9.08 5.69 12.12
CA ARG A 23 9.86 5.44 13.34
C ARG A 23 10.48 4.06 13.30
N LEU A 24 11.79 3.99 13.50
CA LEU A 24 12.48 2.72 13.68
C LEU A 24 12.10 2.11 15.02
N LEU A 25 11.57 0.89 15.00
CA LEU A 25 11.24 0.13 16.22
C LEU A 25 12.39 -0.78 16.66
N GLY A 26 13.24 -1.19 15.72
CA GLY A 26 14.43 -2.00 16.01
C GLY A 26 14.79 -2.93 14.85
N ALA A 27 15.79 -3.78 15.08
CA ALA A 27 16.14 -4.85 14.15
C ALA A 27 15.28 -6.10 14.40
N LEU A 28 14.93 -6.79 13.33
CA LEU A 28 14.30 -8.10 13.42
C LEU A 28 15.33 -9.18 13.77
N PRO A 29 14.92 -10.27 14.44
CA PRO A 29 15.81 -11.40 14.72
C PRO A 29 16.42 -11.98 13.44
N ASP A 30 17.61 -12.55 13.58
CA ASP A 30 18.32 -13.29 12.53
C ASP A 30 18.72 -12.45 11.31
N GLY A 31 18.83 -11.13 11.48
CA GLY A 31 19.28 -10.23 10.42
C GLY A 31 18.24 -9.98 9.33
N ARG A 32 16.95 -10.24 9.59
CA ARG A 32 15.84 -10.06 8.65
C ARG A 32 15.46 -8.60 8.33
N GLY A 33 16.38 -7.68 8.57
CA GLY A 33 16.18 -6.25 8.35
C GLY A 33 15.69 -5.49 9.58
N GLN A 34 15.24 -4.26 9.33
CA GLN A 34 14.77 -3.30 10.32
C GLN A 34 13.25 -3.19 10.29
N LEU A 35 12.63 -3.17 11.46
CA LEU A 35 11.19 -2.96 11.61
C LEU A 35 10.91 -1.48 11.86
N TRP A 36 10.05 -0.92 11.03
CA TRP A 36 9.60 0.47 11.07
C TRP A 36 8.10 0.54 11.28
N SER A 37 7.64 1.65 11.85
CA SER A 37 6.22 1.97 12.00
C SER A 37 5.94 3.35 11.43
N ALA A 38 4.81 3.52 10.76
CA ALA A 38 4.35 4.81 10.24
C ALA A 38 2.82 4.89 10.21
N ASP A 39 2.28 6.10 10.23
CA ASP A 39 0.84 6.30 10.00
C ASP A 39 0.58 6.40 8.50
N VAL A 40 -0.39 5.64 8.00
CA VAL A 40 -0.79 5.60 6.59
C VAL A 40 -2.20 6.14 6.46
N LYS A 41 -2.40 7.08 5.55
CA LYS A 41 -3.72 7.58 5.15
C LYS A 41 -4.00 7.13 3.73
N ALA A 42 -5.14 6.46 3.54
CA ALA A 42 -5.65 6.06 2.25
C ALA A 42 -6.88 6.91 1.91
N VAL A 43 -6.87 7.55 0.74
CA VAL A 43 -7.96 8.42 0.29
C VAL A 43 -8.42 7.98 -1.08
N ARG A 44 -9.72 7.71 -1.21
CA ARG A 44 -10.38 7.64 -2.51
C ARG A 44 -11.26 8.88 -2.64
N PRO A 45 -10.92 9.84 -3.52
CA PRO A 45 -11.66 11.10 -3.64
C PRO A 45 -13.16 10.88 -3.83
N GLY A 46 -13.98 11.63 -3.10
CA GLY A 46 -15.44 11.49 -3.13
C GLY A 46 -16.01 10.25 -2.43
N LEU A 47 -15.18 9.29 -1.99
CA LEU A 47 -15.65 8.06 -1.35
C LEU A 47 -15.24 7.95 0.12
N PHE A 48 -13.93 7.96 0.42
CA PHE A 48 -13.46 7.81 1.80
C PHE A 48 -12.08 8.44 2.05
N CYS A 49 -11.81 8.70 3.32
CA CYS A 49 -10.50 8.98 3.87
C CYS A 49 -10.30 8.12 5.12
N LYS A 50 -9.37 7.16 5.08
CA LYS A 50 -9.12 6.19 6.16
C LYS A 50 -7.68 6.31 6.65
N VAL A 51 -7.50 6.35 7.96
CA VAL A 51 -6.18 6.39 8.60
C VAL A 51 -5.91 5.05 9.29
N PHE A 52 -4.74 4.49 9.03
CA PHE A 52 -4.16 3.33 9.68
C PHE A 52 -2.97 3.81 10.51
N ALA A 53 -3.14 3.82 11.83
CA ALA A 53 -2.07 4.24 12.73
C ALA A 53 -1.06 3.10 12.95
N GLY A 54 0.22 3.45 12.97
CA GLY A 54 1.29 2.53 13.36
C GLY A 54 1.48 1.32 12.44
N VAL A 55 1.15 1.43 11.15
CA VAL A 55 1.40 0.39 10.14
C VAL A 55 2.89 0.01 10.13
N LEU A 56 3.16 -1.28 10.08
CA LEU A 56 4.52 -1.79 10.10
C LEU A 56 5.09 -2.04 8.71
N PHE A 57 6.37 -1.70 8.57
CA PHE A 57 7.19 -1.91 7.38
C PHE A 57 8.50 -2.59 7.75
N VAL A 58 9.02 -3.43 6.86
CA VAL A 58 10.37 -3.98 6.96
C VAL A 58 11.25 -3.30 5.93
N GLU A 59 12.45 -2.90 6.33
CA GLU A 59 13.54 -2.52 5.44
C GLU A 59 14.64 -3.60 5.52
N SER A 60 14.87 -4.36 4.45
CA SER A 60 15.90 -5.40 4.36
C SER A 60 16.57 -5.38 2.99
N ASP A 61 17.91 -5.46 2.95
CA ASP A 61 18.70 -5.59 1.72
C ASP A 61 18.34 -4.57 0.61
N GLY A 62 18.10 -3.32 1.04
CA GLY A 62 17.72 -2.22 0.15
C GLY A 62 16.30 -2.34 -0.42
N THR A 63 15.42 -3.11 0.22
CA THR A 63 14.00 -3.28 -0.14
C THR A 63 13.11 -2.95 1.05
N ALA A 64 12.02 -2.22 0.81
CA ALA A 64 10.97 -1.96 1.78
C ALA A 64 9.68 -2.69 1.40
N TYR A 65 8.95 -3.23 2.37
CA TYR A 65 7.61 -3.78 2.20
C TYR A 65 6.79 -3.65 3.48
N ALA A 66 5.46 -3.56 3.37
CA ALA A 66 4.60 -3.60 4.55
C ALA A 66 4.58 -5.02 5.17
N VAL A 67 4.64 -5.14 6.49
CA VAL A 67 4.59 -6.45 7.16
C VAL A 67 3.26 -7.16 6.83
N GLY A 68 3.28 -8.47 6.66
CA GLY A 68 2.12 -9.27 6.24
C GLY A 68 2.02 -9.43 4.72
N MET A 69 2.75 -8.62 3.95
CA MET A 69 2.89 -8.78 2.51
C MET A 69 3.55 -10.11 2.13
N GLU A 70 4.31 -10.73 3.03
CA GLU A 70 4.92 -12.04 2.83
C GLU A 70 3.92 -13.22 2.92
N ALA A 71 2.69 -12.98 3.39
CA ALA A 71 1.71 -14.02 3.69
C ALA A 71 0.45 -13.90 2.81
N PRO A 72 -0.06 -15.01 2.24
CA PRO A 72 -1.27 -14.99 1.42
C PRO A 72 -2.51 -14.45 2.14
N ASP A 73 -2.64 -14.64 3.45
CA ASP A 73 -3.75 -14.12 4.25
C ASP A 73 -3.48 -12.73 4.85
N GLY A 74 -2.30 -12.16 4.59
CA GLY A 74 -1.86 -10.88 5.12
C GLY A 74 -1.40 -10.92 6.58
N ARG A 75 -1.40 -12.10 7.23
CA ARG A 75 -1.06 -12.24 8.65
C ARG A 75 0.37 -12.71 8.81
N SER A 76 1.22 -11.81 9.31
CA SER A 76 2.61 -12.17 9.58
C SER A 76 2.77 -13.02 10.83
N ALA A 77 3.50 -14.13 10.71
CA ALA A 77 3.91 -14.96 11.84
C ALA A 77 4.99 -14.30 12.73
N MET A 78 5.59 -13.20 12.29
CA MET A 78 6.63 -12.50 13.05
C MET A 78 6.06 -11.58 14.14
N LEU A 79 4.76 -11.30 14.11
CA LEU A 79 4.11 -10.35 15.00
C LEU A 79 3.35 -11.06 16.13
N LYS A 80 3.23 -10.38 17.28
CA LYS A 80 2.28 -10.77 18.33
C LYS A 80 0.85 -10.58 17.82
N ASP A 81 -0.09 -11.34 18.37
CA ASP A 81 -1.45 -11.45 17.82
C ASP A 81 -2.18 -10.12 17.59
N ASP A 82 -2.09 -9.17 18.52
CA ASP A 82 -2.75 -7.87 18.39
C ASP A 82 -2.19 -7.09 17.19
N TRP A 83 -0.87 -7.09 17.03
CA TRP A 83 -0.16 -6.39 15.96
C TRP A 83 -0.38 -7.10 14.61
N ALA A 84 -0.36 -8.43 14.62
CA ALA A 84 -0.66 -9.24 13.45
C ALA A 84 -2.09 -8.97 12.94
N THR A 85 -3.05 -8.77 13.84
CA THR A 85 -4.45 -8.51 13.49
C THR A 85 -4.64 -7.13 12.87
N LEU A 86 -4.03 -6.09 13.47
CA LEU A 86 -4.06 -4.73 12.91
C LEU A 86 -3.39 -4.68 11.55
N GLN A 87 -2.22 -5.30 11.42
CA GLN A 87 -1.47 -5.34 10.18
C GLN A 87 -2.21 -6.13 9.09
N GLN A 88 -2.78 -7.28 9.43
CA GLN A 88 -3.61 -8.06 8.51
C GLN A 88 -4.78 -7.24 7.98
N GLY A 89 -5.47 -6.49 8.84
CA GLY A 89 -6.55 -5.59 8.42
C GLY A 89 -6.10 -4.52 7.43
N PHE A 90 -4.86 -4.02 7.54
CA PHE A 90 -4.28 -3.10 6.57
C PHE A 90 -3.97 -3.80 5.24
N ILE A 91 -3.31 -4.96 5.26
CA ILE A 91 -2.98 -5.71 4.04
C ILE A 91 -4.24 -6.15 3.27
N LEU A 92 -5.25 -6.66 3.97
CA LEU A 92 -6.53 -7.02 3.36
C LEU A 92 -7.24 -5.82 2.74
N PHE A 93 -7.14 -4.64 3.35
CA PHE A 93 -7.65 -3.41 2.78
C PHE A 93 -6.93 -3.04 1.47
N LEU A 94 -5.60 -3.14 1.42
CA LEU A 94 -4.85 -2.85 0.18
C LEU A 94 -5.29 -3.77 -0.95
N ARG A 95 -5.36 -5.08 -0.69
CA ARG A 95 -5.80 -6.09 -1.67
C ARG A 95 -7.23 -5.86 -2.14
N GLU A 96 -8.13 -5.51 -1.22
CA GLU A 96 -9.50 -5.15 -1.59
C GLU A 96 -9.53 -3.95 -2.53
N GLN A 97 -8.76 -2.90 -2.24
CA GLN A 97 -8.71 -1.71 -3.08
C GLN A 97 -8.01 -1.96 -4.43
N THR A 98 -6.97 -2.80 -4.47
CA THR A 98 -6.35 -3.28 -5.71
C THR A 98 -7.38 -4.02 -6.56
N ARG A 99 -8.20 -4.88 -5.96
CA ARG A 99 -9.29 -5.56 -6.69
C ARG A 99 -10.33 -4.57 -7.22
N VAL A 100 -10.72 -3.56 -6.44
CA VAL A 100 -11.64 -2.50 -6.92
C VAL A 100 -11.06 -1.76 -8.11
N ASP A 101 -9.78 -1.38 -8.07
CA ASP A 101 -9.12 -0.68 -9.18
C ASP A 101 -8.98 -1.58 -10.42
N LYS A 102 -8.65 -2.86 -10.22
CA LYS A 102 -8.59 -3.86 -11.29
C LYS A 102 -9.96 -4.08 -11.94
N ASP A 103 -11.01 -4.21 -11.14
CA ASP A 103 -12.40 -4.37 -11.62
C ASP A 103 -12.85 -3.13 -12.42
N ALA A 104 -12.44 -1.93 -12.00
CA ALA A 104 -12.71 -0.69 -12.72
C ALA A 104 -12.03 -0.61 -14.09
N LEU A 105 -10.82 -1.15 -14.22
CA LEU A 105 -10.10 -1.27 -15.50
C LEU A 105 -10.72 -2.33 -16.42
N GLY A 106 -11.40 -3.32 -15.86
CA GLY A 106 -12.08 -4.38 -16.58
C GLY A 106 -11.15 -5.08 -17.58
N VAL A 107 -11.57 -5.15 -18.85
CA VAL A 107 -10.81 -5.81 -19.92
C VAL A 107 -9.44 -5.18 -20.21
N PHE A 108 -9.19 -3.96 -19.73
CA PHE A 108 -7.92 -3.27 -19.92
C PHE A 108 -6.90 -3.56 -18.81
N ALA A 109 -7.29 -4.18 -17.70
CA ALA A 109 -6.39 -4.48 -16.59
C ALA A 109 -5.06 -5.14 -17.02
N PRO A 110 -5.02 -6.14 -17.93
CA PRO A 110 -3.78 -6.80 -18.32
C PRO A 110 -2.76 -5.92 -19.06
N VAL A 111 -3.16 -4.72 -19.50
CA VAL A 111 -2.26 -3.77 -20.18
C VAL A 111 -1.37 -3.03 -19.18
N PHE A 112 -1.80 -2.94 -17.92
CA PHE A 112 -1.13 -2.16 -16.89
C PHE A 112 -0.27 -3.06 -16.00
N ASP A 113 1.04 -2.80 -16.03
CA ASP A 113 1.98 -3.45 -15.13
C ASP A 113 1.68 -3.09 -13.67
N GLY A 114 1.75 -4.08 -12.79
CA GLY A 114 1.45 -3.95 -11.36
C GLY A 114 -0.03 -3.80 -11.00
N VAL A 115 -0.96 -4.09 -11.91
CA VAL A 115 -2.41 -4.08 -11.63
C VAL A 115 -2.80 -5.05 -10.50
N ASP A 116 -2.04 -6.11 -10.29
CA ASP A 116 -2.30 -7.13 -9.26
C ASP A 116 -1.81 -6.74 -7.87
N TYR A 117 -1.03 -5.65 -7.75
CA TYR A 117 -0.45 -5.17 -6.49
C TYR A 117 -0.44 -3.64 -6.38
N GLY A 118 -1.39 -2.98 -7.04
CA GLY A 118 -1.43 -1.51 -7.21
C GLY A 118 -1.42 -0.75 -5.89
N CYS A 119 -2.28 -1.11 -4.95
CA CYS A 119 -2.37 -0.44 -3.66
C CYS A 119 -1.20 -0.81 -2.74
N GLU A 120 -0.76 -2.06 -2.79
CA GLU A 120 0.39 -2.60 -2.06
C GLU A 120 1.67 -1.83 -2.40
N GLY A 121 1.95 -1.70 -3.70
CA GLY A 121 3.07 -0.93 -4.22
C GLY A 121 2.94 0.55 -3.88
N SER A 122 1.75 1.14 -4.03
CA SER A 122 1.53 2.58 -3.80
C SER A 122 1.68 2.97 -2.33
N ALA A 123 1.14 2.18 -1.41
CA ALA A 123 1.29 2.43 0.03
C ALA A 123 2.76 2.32 0.47
N THR A 124 3.47 1.30 -0.04
CA THR A 124 4.90 1.12 0.24
C THR A 124 5.74 2.23 -0.39
N ALA A 125 5.39 2.69 -1.61
CA ALA A 125 6.05 3.82 -2.27
C ALA A 125 5.87 5.12 -1.48
N ALA A 126 4.67 5.38 -0.95
CA ALA A 126 4.42 6.54 -0.08
C ALA A 126 5.24 6.48 1.21
N TYR A 127 5.42 5.30 1.79
CA TYR A 127 6.34 5.11 2.91
C TYR A 127 7.79 5.44 2.53
N VAL A 128 8.31 4.86 1.44
CA VAL A 128 9.70 5.10 0.99
C VAL A 128 9.92 6.56 0.63
N ALA A 129 8.94 7.21 0.01
CA ALA A 129 8.99 8.64 -0.33
C ALA A 129 9.22 9.51 0.92
N VAL A 130 8.54 9.21 2.03
CA VAL A 130 8.67 9.94 3.30
C VAL A 130 9.94 9.56 4.05
N ARG A 131 10.42 8.31 3.89
CA ARG A 131 11.70 7.88 4.46
C ARG A 131 12.90 8.59 3.83
N ASP A 132 12.73 9.09 2.60
CA ASP A 132 13.74 9.81 1.81
C ASP A 132 15.08 9.08 1.71
N VAL A 133 14.99 7.77 1.47
CA VAL A 133 16.13 6.88 1.22
C VAL A 133 15.88 6.07 -0.03
N GLU A 134 16.96 5.64 -0.69
CA GLU A 134 16.87 4.82 -1.88
C GLU A 134 16.57 3.36 -1.50
N LEU A 135 15.29 2.99 -1.57
CA LEU A 135 14.81 1.63 -1.33
C LEU A 135 13.99 1.15 -2.53
N ARG A 136 14.17 -0.11 -2.87
CA ARG A 136 13.28 -0.85 -3.77
C ARG A 136 11.99 -1.20 -3.02
N LEU A 137 10.91 -1.41 -3.75
CA LEU A 137 9.62 -1.80 -3.21
C LEU A 137 9.47 -3.32 -3.34
N GLY A 138 9.08 -3.98 -2.25
CA GLY A 138 8.66 -5.37 -2.23
C GLY A 138 7.14 -5.46 -2.11
N VAL A 139 6.54 -6.37 -2.88
CA VAL A 139 5.10 -6.64 -2.85
C VAL A 139 4.84 -8.14 -2.88
N GLY A 140 3.64 -8.50 -2.46
CA GLY A 140 3.16 -9.87 -2.46
C GLY A 140 1.72 -9.91 -2.95
N TYR A 141 1.45 -10.81 -3.89
CA TYR A 141 0.17 -10.86 -4.60
C TYR A 141 -0.15 -12.27 -5.08
N GLU A 142 -1.43 -12.52 -5.30
CA GLU A 142 -1.91 -13.75 -5.92
C GLU A 142 -1.93 -13.58 -7.43
N THR A 143 -1.27 -14.49 -8.14
CA THR A 143 -1.24 -14.55 -9.60
C THR A 143 -2.57 -15.03 -10.18
N ALA A 144 -2.74 -14.90 -11.50
CA ALA A 144 -3.93 -15.41 -12.18
C ALA A 144 -4.12 -16.94 -12.03
N ASP A 145 -3.05 -17.68 -11.75
CA ASP A 145 -3.08 -19.13 -11.53
C ASP A 145 -3.40 -19.51 -10.08
N GLY A 146 -3.60 -18.52 -9.19
CA GLY A 146 -3.87 -18.72 -7.76
C GLY A 146 -2.62 -18.94 -6.91
N GLU A 147 -1.42 -18.81 -7.50
CA GLU A 147 -0.15 -18.91 -6.77
C GLU A 147 0.21 -17.58 -6.13
N TYR A 148 0.75 -17.62 -4.91
CA TYR A 148 1.18 -16.43 -4.20
C TYR A 148 2.66 -16.12 -4.45
N GLU A 149 2.94 -14.94 -4.97
CA GLU A 149 4.30 -14.50 -5.30
C GLU A 149 4.77 -13.35 -4.43
N LEU A 150 6.09 -13.30 -4.18
CA LEU A 150 6.78 -12.19 -3.54
C LEU A 150 7.85 -11.65 -4.48
N VAL A 151 7.71 -10.39 -4.86
CA VAL A 151 8.59 -9.78 -5.88
C VAL A 151 9.08 -8.41 -5.47
N GLY A 152 10.27 -8.05 -5.95
CA GLY A 152 10.73 -6.67 -5.97
C GLY A 152 10.23 -5.96 -7.22
N ILE A 153 9.65 -4.77 -7.08
CA ILE A 153 9.15 -3.98 -8.21
C ILE A 153 10.34 -3.41 -8.99
N GLY A 154 10.51 -3.84 -10.24
CA GLY A 154 11.63 -3.41 -11.10
C GLY A 154 11.67 -1.89 -11.34
N ARG A 155 10.50 -1.22 -11.38
CA ARG A 155 10.37 0.24 -11.56
C ARG A 155 10.10 1.00 -10.25
N SER A 156 10.65 0.53 -9.14
CA SER A 156 10.44 1.13 -7.81
C SER A 156 10.62 2.66 -7.79
N ALA A 157 11.61 3.19 -8.51
CA ALA A 157 11.89 4.62 -8.55
C ALA A 157 10.71 5.45 -9.12
N ASP A 158 10.03 4.96 -10.16
CA ASP A 158 8.88 5.64 -10.78
C ASP A 158 7.70 5.71 -9.80
N TRP A 159 7.47 4.63 -9.05
CA TRP A 159 6.43 4.55 -8.03
C TRP A 159 6.71 5.53 -6.89
N VAL A 160 7.94 5.60 -6.40
CA VAL A 160 8.35 6.55 -5.35
C VAL A 160 8.26 7.99 -5.85
N ALA A 161 8.65 8.26 -7.10
CA ALA A 161 8.51 9.58 -7.71
C ALA A 161 7.03 10.01 -7.81
N ASN A 162 6.14 9.11 -8.22
CA ASN A 162 4.70 9.37 -8.24
C ASN A 162 4.16 9.64 -6.82
N ALA A 163 4.59 8.85 -5.83
CA ALA A 163 4.17 9.05 -4.45
C ALA A 163 4.60 10.42 -3.90
N ARG A 164 5.77 10.95 -4.30
CA ARG A 164 6.26 12.29 -3.95
C ARG A 164 5.43 13.44 -4.54
N MET A 165 4.66 13.19 -5.60
CA MET A 165 3.76 14.19 -6.19
C MET A 165 2.39 14.23 -5.52
N THR A 166 2.09 13.29 -4.62
CA THR A 166 0.84 13.29 -3.83
C THR A 166 0.90 14.36 -2.75
N LEU A 167 -0.25 14.94 -2.40
CA LEU A 167 -0.36 15.87 -1.28
C LEU A 167 0.18 15.24 0.02
N PRO A 168 0.85 16.03 0.89
CA PRO A 168 1.32 15.55 2.19
C PRO A 168 0.20 14.96 3.04
N PHE A 169 0.55 14.06 3.96
CA PHE A 169 -0.42 13.36 4.81
C PHE A 169 -1.47 14.29 5.42
N ASP A 170 -1.07 15.43 6.00
CA ASP A 170 -2.00 16.30 6.74
C ASP A 170 -2.93 17.11 5.82
N GLU A 171 -2.54 17.31 4.56
CA GLU A 171 -3.31 18.02 3.53
C GLU A 171 -4.18 17.08 2.70
N LEU A 172 -3.84 15.79 2.68
CA LEU A 172 -4.57 14.78 1.92
C LEU A 172 -5.96 14.55 2.53
N SER A 173 -6.99 14.86 1.75
CA SER A 173 -8.40 14.76 2.13
C SER A 173 -9.25 14.23 0.97
N SER A 174 -10.46 13.75 1.27
CA SER A 174 -11.38 13.17 0.28
C SER A 174 -12.27 14.21 -0.43
N ALA A 175 -11.97 15.50 -0.26
CA ALA A 175 -12.80 16.63 -0.69
C ALA A 175 -12.79 16.85 -2.21
#